data_AF-X1PCZ8-F1
#
_entry.id   AF-X1PCZ8-F1
#
_cell.length_a   1.000
_cell.length_b   1.000
_cell.length_c   1.000
_cell.angle_alpha   90.00
_cell.angle_beta   90.00
_cell.angle_gamma   90.00
#
_symmetry.space_group_name_H-M   'P 1'
#
loop_
_entity.id
_entity.type
_entity.pdbx_description
1 polymer ?
#
loop_
_entity_poly.entity_id
_entity_poly.type
_entity_poly.pdbx_seq_one_letter_code
_entity_poly.pdbx_strand_id
1 'polypeptide(L)' 'HNSEFCMHCTRLRLTPDGHLKPCLMRNDNLVDLLPHIGAGDLEGARKAFAEAIARREPYFKGAAREICVPRSV' A
#
# COMPACT_ATOMS: atom_id res chain seq x y z
N HIS A 1 2.38 10.83 -16.89
CA HIS A 1 2.39 9.86 -15.78
C HIS A 1 2.21 10.60 -14.47
N ASN A 2 1.36 10.11 -13.55
CA ASN A 2 0.95 10.81 -12.32
C ASN A 2 1.71 10.30 -11.08
N SER A 3 3.04 10.27 -11.15
CA SER A 3 3.89 9.73 -10.07
C SER A 3 3.81 10.53 -8.78
N GLU A 4 3.73 11.86 -8.86
CA GLU A 4 3.58 12.73 -7.69
C GLU A 4 2.32 12.37 -6.89
N PHE A 5 1.18 12.26 -7.58
CA PHE A 5 -0.07 11.81 -6.98
C PHE A 5 0.07 10.44 -6.31
N CYS A 6 0.74 9.48 -6.96
CA CYS A 6 0.94 8.14 -6.39
C CYS A 6 1.80 8.17 -5.13
N MET A 7 2.88 8.95 -5.10
CA MET A 7 3.77 9.07 -3.93
C MET A 7 3.03 9.62 -2.71
N HIS A 8 2.12 10.57 -2.91
CA HIS A 8 1.34 11.20 -1.84
C HIS A 8 0.01 10.49 -1.51
N CYS A 9 -0.38 9.44 -2.24
CA CYS A 9 -1.66 8.77 -2.05
C CYS A 9 -1.69 7.91 -0.76
N THR A 10 -2.46 8.31 0.25
CA THR A 10 -2.59 7.58 1.53
C THR A 10 -3.85 6.69 1.61
N ARG A 11 -4.60 6.54 0.52
CA ARG A 11 -5.87 5.81 0.49
C ARG A 11 -5.69 4.29 0.46
N LEU A 12 -6.18 3.64 1.50
CA LEU A 12 -6.43 2.19 1.53
C LEU A 12 -7.85 1.91 1.02
N ARG A 13 -8.05 0.79 0.30
CA ARG A 13 -9.34 0.38 -0.27
C ARG A 13 -9.69 -1.03 0.17
N LEU A 14 -10.98 -1.36 0.18
CA LEU A 14 -11.48 -2.72 0.42
C LEU A 14 -12.02 -3.28 -0.90
N THR A 15 -11.65 -4.50 -1.26
CA THR A 15 -12.21 -5.20 -2.43
C THR A 15 -13.50 -5.93 -2.07
N PRO A 16 -14.36 -6.27 -3.06
CA PRO A 16 -15.55 -7.08 -2.82
C PRO A 16 -15.23 -8.45 -2.20
N ASP A 17 -14.07 -9.02 -2.55
CA ASP A 17 -13.58 -10.28 -2.00
C ASP A 17 -13.01 -10.16 -0.57
N GLY A 18 -13.15 -8.99 0.08
CA GLY A 18 -12.74 -8.79 1.47
C GLY A 18 -11.25 -8.55 1.68
N HIS A 19 -10.51 -8.11 0.65
CA HIS A 19 -9.08 -7.83 0.77
C HIS A 19 -8.80 -6.32 0.92
N LEU A 20 -7.83 -5.98 1.75
CA LEU A 20 -7.26 -4.65 1.82
C LEU A 20 -6.29 -4.42 0.66
N LYS A 21 -6.54 -3.35 -0.10
CA LYS A 21 -5.81 -2.97 -1.29
C LYS A 21 -5.13 -1.61 -1.10
N PRO A 22 -3.81 -1.58 -0.84
CA PRO A 22 -3.08 -0.35 -0.54
C PRO A 22 -2.77 0.50 -1.78
N CYS A 23 -2.83 -0.07 -3.00
CA CYS A 23 -2.71 0.67 -4.25
C CYS A 23 -3.79 0.22 -5.23
N LEU A 24 -4.51 1.16 -5.86
CA LEU A 24 -5.59 0.85 -6.80
C LEU A 24 -5.11 0.03 -8.01
N MET A 25 -3.90 0.31 -8.49
CA MET A 25 -3.36 -0.26 -9.73
C MET A 25 -2.57 -1.56 -9.53
N ARG A 26 -2.50 -2.09 -8.30
CA ARG A 26 -1.73 -3.29 -7.96
C ARG A 26 -2.59 -4.40 -7.39
N ASN A 27 -2.18 -5.64 -7.62
CA ASN A 27 -2.87 -6.83 -7.11
C ASN A 27 -1.91 -7.77 -6.36
N ASP A 28 -0.62 -7.45 -6.31
CA ASP A 28 0.44 -8.26 -5.68
C ASP A 28 0.65 -7.95 -4.19
N ASN A 29 0.01 -6.90 -3.67
CA ASN A 29 0.14 -6.46 -2.28
C ASN A 29 -1.19 -6.44 -1.51
N LEU A 30 -2.10 -7.34 -1.87
CA LEU A 30 -3.35 -7.54 -1.17
C LEU A 30 -3.10 -8.18 0.21
N VAL A 31 -3.97 -7.86 1.17
CA VAL A 31 -4.00 -8.47 2.50
C VAL A 31 -5.43 -8.92 2.79
N ASP A 32 -5.61 -10.17 3.17
CA ASP A 32 -6.94 -10.70 3.46
C ASP A 32 -7.45 -10.22 4.83
N LEU A 33 -8.66 -9.66 4.84
CA LEU A 33 -9.32 -9.16 6.06
C LEU A 33 -10.55 -10.02 6.42
N LEU A 34 -11.06 -10.80 5.46
CA LEU A 34 -12.33 -11.51 5.60
C LEU A 34 -12.33 -12.53 6.77
N PRO A 35 -11.25 -13.32 7.00
CA PRO A 35 -11.20 -14.26 8.12
C PRO A 35 -11.33 -13.58 9.49
N HIS A 36 -10.71 -12.40 9.65
CA HIS A 36 -10.72 -11.66 10.91
C HIS A 36 -12.10 -11.04 11.18
N ILE A 37 -12.75 -10.50 10.15
CA ILE A 37 -14.12 -9.97 10.28
C ILE A 37 -15.10 -11.09 10.60
N GLY A 38 -15.04 -12.21 9.88
CA GLY A 38 -15.94 -13.36 10.08
C GLY A 38 -15.83 -13.96 11.48
N ALA A 39 -14.64 -13.93 12.08
CA ALA A 39 -14.40 -14.41 13.44
C ALA A 39 -14.66 -13.36 14.54
N GLY A 40 -14.95 -12.10 14.19
CA GLY A 40 -15.03 -11.00 15.16
C GLY A 40 -13.68 -10.66 15.82
N ASP A 41 -12.57 -11.04 15.20
CA ASP A 41 -11.21 -10.84 15.70
C ASP A 41 -10.72 -9.42 15.40
N LEU A 42 -11.00 -8.50 16.32
CA LEU A 42 -10.64 -7.09 16.18
C LEU A 42 -9.12 -6.87 16.13
N GLU A 43 -8.34 -7.63 16.93
CA GLU A 43 -6.88 -7.48 16.95
C GLU A 43 -6.23 -8.03 15.68
N GLY A 44 -6.72 -9.15 15.16
CA GLY A 44 -6.29 -9.67 13.85
C GLY A 44 -6.61 -8.71 12.72
N ALA A 45 -7.83 -8.14 12.72
CA ALA A 45 -8.19 -7.10 11.76
C ALA A 45 -7.24 -5.89 11.86
N ARG A 46 -6.93 -5.42 13.08
CA ARG A 46 -5.98 -4.32 13.30
C ARG A 46 -4.59 -4.61 12.74
N LYS A 47 -4.10 -5.85 12.92
CA LYS A 47 -2.82 -6.30 12.35
C LYS A 47 -2.86 -6.34 10.83
N ALA A 48 -3.94 -6.83 10.23
CA ALA A 48 -4.12 -6.84 8.78
C ALA A 48 -4.10 -5.42 8.18
N PHE A 49 -4.71 -4.44 8.87
CA PHE A 49 -4.61 -3.02 8.48
C PHE A 49 -3.17 -2.51 8.55
N ALA A 50 -2.45 -2.77 9.64
CA ALA A 50 -1.06 -2.36 9.79
C ALA A 50 -0.16 -2.98 8.72
N GLU A 51 -0.38 -4.25 8.39
CA GLU A 51 0.32 -4.96 7.33
C GLU A 51 0.04 -4.37 5.94
N ALA A 52 -1.22 -4.07 5.62
CA ALA A 52 -1.58 -3.46 4.35
C ALA A 52 -0.94 -2.07 4.18
N ILE A 53 -0.85 -1.29 5.27
CA ILE A 53 -0.13 -0.01 5.29
C ILE A 53 1.36 -0.22 5.06
N ALA A 54 1.98 -1.21 5.71
CA ALA A 54 3.41 -1.50 5.54
C ALA A 54 3.74 -1.99 4.12
N ARG A 55 2.84 -2.76 3.49
CA ARG A 55 2.95 -3.22 2.10
C ARG A 55 2.62 -2.14 1.05
N ARG A 56 2.28 -0.92 1.48
CA ARG A 56 1.94 0.18 0.57
C ARG A 56 3.14 0.55 -0.30
N GLU A 57 2.97 0.39 -1.59
CA GLU A 57 3.97 0.79 -2.57
C GLU A 57 3.27 1.35 -3.83
N PRO A 58 3.65 2.58 -4.27
CA PRO A 58 3.03 3.24 -5.42
C PRO A 58 3.33 2.49 -6.72
N TYR A 59 2.33 2.44 -7.60
CA TYR A 59 2.47 1.83 -8.94
C TYR A 59 3.35 2.70 -9.85
N PHE A 60 3.02 3.99 -9.95
CA PHE A 60 3.88 4.96 -10.65
C PHE A 60 4.93 5.48 -9.69
N LYS A 61 6.10 4.85 -9.71
CA LYS A 61 7.31 5.37 -9.07
C LYS A 61 7.84 6.48 -9.98
N GLY A 62 7.98 7.70 -9.46
CA GLY A 62 8.52 8.81 -10.27
C GLY A 62 9.87 8.43 -10.86
N ALA A 63 10.26 9.08 -11.96
CA ALA A 63 11.65 9.05 -12.39
C ALA A 63 12.48 9.42 -11.15
N ALA A 64 13.39 8.53 -10.76
CA ALA A 64 14.34 8.84 -9.70
C ALA A 64 14.98 10.17 -10.10
N ARG A 65 14.66 11.25 -9.38
CA ARG A 65 15.56 12.40 -9.40
C ARG A 65 16.86 11.81 -8.92
N GLU A 66 17.86 11.80 -9.80
CA GLU A 66 19.24 11.51 -9.44
C GLU A 66 19.47 12.16 -8.08
N ILE A 67 19.70 11.31 -7.08
CA ILE A 67 20.32 11.76 -5.85
C ILE A 67 21.55 12.51 -6.35
N CYS A 68 21.62 13.81 -6.06
CA CYS A 68 22.87 14.54 -6.09
C CYS A 68 23.77 13.82 -5.09
N VAL A 69 24.43 12.75 -5.52
CA VAL A 69 25.60 12.21 -4.86
C VAL A 69 26.59 13.35 -5.01
N PRO A 70 27.03 14.00 -3.92
CA PRO A 70 28.04 15.03 -4.05
C PRO A 70 29.23 14.37 -4.73
N ARG A 71 29.58 14.82 -5.96
CA ARG A 71 30.82 14.40 -6.60
C ARG A 71 31.92 14.75 -5.63
N SER A 72 32.66 13.74 -5.22
CA SER A 72 33.93 13.88 -4.52
C SER A 72 34.80 14.91 -5.26
N VAL A 73 35.12 15.98 -4.55
CA VAL A 73 36.30 16.82 -4.78
C VAL A 73 37.03 16.89 -3.46
#